data_AF-A0A177A0S1-F1
#
_entry.id   AF-A0A177A0S1-F1
#
_cell.length_a   1.000
_cell.length_b   1.000
_cell.length_c   1.000
_cell.angle_alpha   90.00
_cell.angle_beta   90.00
_cell.angle_gamma   90.00
#
_symmetry.space_group_name_H-M   'P 1'
#
loop_
_entity.id
_entity.type
_entity.pdbx_description
1 polymer ?
#
loop_
_entity_poly.entity_id
_entity_poly.type
_entity_poly.pdbx_seq_one_letter_code
_entity_poly.pdbx_strand_id
1 'polypeptide(L)'
;MFVLRRQAVQSARGIRTARSTAQFSSSTSRTAHEAGHGHAAPKDEPLGLSVYMTLAAIPAVYIVYSLAQPSADGSKPALERLINSYSHLQDTFAARNKLHTAAIEQAAFDRNLFQSDRKTEHVNLRFPETFNTGSPHNVIAGQGPRDIEKLVAHYEQLNNAAEEKKVLARQA
;
A
#
# COMPACT_ATOMS: atom_id res chain seq x y z
N MET A 1 21.16 -22.01 -7.73
CA MET A 1 20.96 -20.56 -7.44
C MET A 1 20.20 -19.95 -8.61
N PHE A 2 18.90 -19.71 -8.48
CA PHE A 2 18.10 -19.12 -9.55
C PHE A 2 17.87 -17.63 -9.28
N VAL A 3 18.35 -16.80 -10.20
CA VAL A 3 18.21 -15.34 -10.19
C VAL A 3 16.80 -14.98 -10.66
N LEU A 4 15.94 -14.57 -9.72
CA LEU A 4 14.60 -14.06 -10.01
C LEU A 4 14.70 -12.66 -10.65
N ARG A 5 14.60 -12.59 -11.99
CA ARG A 5 14.39 -11.32 -12.70
C ARG A 5 12.95 -10.86 -12.49
N ARG A 6 12.78 -9.75 -11.75
CA ARG A 6 11.51 -9.04 -11.61
C ARG A 6 11.11 -8.42 -12.96
N GLN A 7 10.14 -8.99 -13.66
CA GLN A 7 9.41 -8.28 -14.69
C GLN A 7 8.17 -7.62 -14.07
N ALA A 8 8.17 -6.29 -14.06
CA ALA A 8 7.03 -5.48 -13.66
C ALA A 8 6.04 -5.41 -14.83
N VAL A 9 4.85 -5.97 -14.65
CA VAL A 9 3.73 -5.74 -15.56
C VAL A 9 3.10 -4.41 -15.18
N GLN A 10 3.34 -3.40 -16.01
CA GLN A 10 2.57 -2.16 -16.04
C GLN A 10 1.17 -2.47 -16.58
N SER A 11 0.14 -2.22 -15.79
CA SER A 11 -1.19 -1.93 -16.33
C SER A 11 -2.02 -1.07 -15.38
N ALA A 12 -2.54 0.02 -15.96
CA ALA A 12 -3.68 0.84 -15.55
C ALA A 12 -3.49 1.92 -14.45
N ARG A 13 -3.22 3.13 -14.97
CA ARG A 13 -3.75 4.45 -14.55
C ARG A 13 -3.54 4.87 -13.09
N GLY A 14 -2.33 5.34 -12.81
CA GLY A 14 -2.13 6.32 -11.75
C GLY A 14 -2.73 7.67 -12.14
N ILE A 15 -3.68 8.17 -11.34
CA ILE A 15 -3.92 9.61 -11.23
C ILE A 15 -2.63 10.20 -10.67
N ARG A 16 -1.83 10.81 -11.57
CA ARG A 16 -0.64 11.55 -11.17
C ARG A 16 -1.11 12.86 -10.55
N THR A 17 -1.37 12.88 -9.25
CA THR A 17 -1.20 14.13 -8.51
C THR A 17 0.30 14.40 -8.50
N ALA A 18 0.75 15.23 -9.43
CA ALA A 18 2.08 15.80 -9.41
C ALA A 18 2.19 16.66 -8.14
N ARG A 19 2.59 16.04 -7.02
CA ARG A 19 3.15 16.79 -5.89
C ARG A 19 4.52 17.24 -6.36
N SER A 20 4.57 18.43 -6.96
CA SER A 20 5.83 19.15 -7.08
C SER A 20 6.34 19.39 -5.65
N THR A 21 7.32 18.61 -5.25
CA THR A 21 8.19 19.00 -4.15
C THR A 21 8.88 20.27 -4.61
N ALA A 22 8.41 21.42 -4.14
CA ALA A 22 9.15 22.66 -4.27
C ALA A 22 10.50 22.44 -3.59
N GLN A 23 11.52 22.17 -4.41
CA GLN A 23 12.90 22.20 -3.97
C GLN A 23 13.19 23.67 -3.66
N PHE A 24 13.24 24.01 -2.38
CA PHE A 24 13.85 25.24 -1.93
C PHE A 24 15.34 25.16 -2.27
N SER A 25 15.69 25.57 -3.49
CA SER A 25 17.06 25.92 -3.85
C SER A 25 17.39 27.21 -3.10
N SER A 26 18.01 27.06 -1.93
CA SER A 26 18.67 28.17 -1.25
C SER A 26 19.84 28.62 -2.11
N SER A 27 19.59 29.59 -3.01
CA SER A 27 20.66 30.34 -3.65
C SER A 27 21.28 31.23 -2.59
N THR A 28 22.28 30.70 -1.88
CA THR A 28 23.22 31.53 -1.12
C THR A 28 24.02 32.32 -2.13
N SER A 29 23.51 33.50 -2.51
CA SER A 29 24.28 34.50 -3.24
C SER A 29 25.46 34.87 -2.35
N ARG A 30 26.62 34.28 -2.65
CA ARG A 30 27.90 34.78 -2.15
C ARG A 30 28.13 36.10 -2.86
N THR A 31 27.64 37.17 -2.28
CA THR A 31 28.05 38.53 -2.59
C THR A 31 29.55 38.60 -2.32
N ALA A 32 30.32 38.66 -3.40
CA ALA A 32 31.72 39.03 -3.34
C ALA A 32 31.80 40.42 -2.71
N HIS A 33 32.46 40.52 -1.56
CA HIS A 33 32.77 41.80 -0.95
C HIS A 33 33.91 42.45 -1.74
N GLU A 34 33.53 43.34 -2.65
CA GLU A 34 34.40 44.35 -3.24
C GLU A 34 34.99 45.20 -2.10
N ALA A 35 36.33 45.22 -2.02
CA ALA A 35 37.07 46.05 -1.09
C ALA A 35 37.03 47.52 -1.54
N GLY A 36 35.99 48.24 -1.13
CA GLY A 36 35.87 49.69 -1.29
C GLY A 36 36.10 50.41 0.03
N HIS A 37 37.28 51.02 0.20
CA HIS A 37 37.57 51.91 1.31
C HIS A 37 36.66 53.15 1.29
N GLY A 38 35.69 53.17 2.19
CA GLY A 38 34.93 54.36 2.55
C GLY A 38 34.61 54.29 4.04
N HIS A 39 35.17 55.21 4.83
CA HIS A 39 34.85 55.36 6.24
C HIS A 39 33.40 55.84 6.40
N ALA A 40 32.45 54.91 6.31
CA ALA A 40 31.09 55.14 6.76
C ALA A 40 31.06 54.95 8.29
N ALA A 41 30.51 55.94 8.98
CA ALA A 41 30.24 55.93 10.42
C ALA A 41 29.60 54.59 10.86
N PRO A 42 29.80 54.14 12.11
CA PRO A 42 29.25 52.87 12.59
C PRO A 42 27.73 52.91 12.42
N LYS A 43 27.24 52.16 11.43
CA LYS A 43 25.82 51.92 11.26
C LYS A 43 25.46 50.85 12.27
N ASP A 44 24.49 51.14 13.13
CA ASP A 44 23.97 50.19 14.11
C ASP A 44 23.51 48.92 13.38
N GLU A 45 24.32 47.86 13.40
CA GLU A 45 23.92 46.56 12.86
C GLU A 45 22.87 45.96 13.80
N PRO A 46 21.62 45.74 13.34
CA PRO A 46 20.60 45.14 14.20
C PRO A 46 21.05 43.73 14.57
N LEU A 47 20.85 43.37 15.85
CA LEU A 47 21.13 42.02 16.34
C LEU A 47 20.47 40.99 15.41
N GLY A 48 21.26 40.06 14.89
CA GLY A 48 20.78 39.04 13.96
C GLY A 48 19.72 38.13 14.58
N LEU A 49 18.89 37.51 13.73
CA LEU A 49 17.83 36.58 14.15
C LEU A 49 18.32 35.49 15.12
N SER A 50 19.57 35.04 14.97
CA SER A 50 20.21 34.05 15.84
C SER A 50 20.30 34.48 17.30
N VAL A 51 20.49 35.78 17.58
CA VAL A 51 20.54 36.33 18.94
C VAL A 51 19.18 36.22 19.61
N TYR A 52 18.10 36.56 18.89
CA TYR A 52 16.75 36.40 19.41
C TYR A 52 16.36 34.93 19.59
N MET A 53 16.77 34.04 18.68
CA MET A 53 16.51 32.60 18.80
C MET A 53 17.22 31.98 20.00
N THR A 54 18.48 32.38 20.27
CA THR A 54 19.22 31.91 21.44
C THR A 54 18.62 32.46 22.74
N LEU A 55 18.23 33.73 22.78
CA LEU A 55 17.51 34.32 23.90
C LEU A 55 16.16 33.64 24.16
N ALA A 56 15.45 33.20 23.12
CA ALA A 56 14.20 32.44 23.25
C ALA A 56 14.44 30.97 23.65
N ALA A 57 15.56 30.37 23.22
CA ALA A 57 15.87 28.97 23.50
C ALA A 57 16.15 28.73 25.00
N ILE A 58 16.80 29.67 25.68
CA ILE A 58 17.13 29.55 27.11
C ILE A 58 15.87 29.32 27.98
N PRO A 59 14.84 30.19 27.96
CA PRO A 59 13.62 29.95 28.72
C PRO A 59 12.83 28.76 28.18
N ALA A 60 12.84 28.49 26.87
CA ALA A 60 12.16 27.33 26.30
C ALA A 60 12.70 26.00 26.86
N VAL A 61 14.02 25.84 26.90
CA VAL A 61 14.67 24.66 27.48
C VAL A 61 14.38 24.56 28.98
N TYR A 62 14.37 25.67 29.71
CA TYR A 62 14.02 25.68 31.14
C TYR A 62 12.58 25.21 31.40
N ILE A 63 11.62 25.66 30.58
CA ILE A 63 10.22 25.22 30.68
C ILE A 63 10.08 23.72 30.37
N VAL A 64 10.76 23.23 29.32
CA VAL A 64 10.73 21.80 28.99
C VAL A 64 11.35 20.98 30.12
N TYR A 65 12.47 21.45 30.68
CA TYR A 65 13.15 20.79 31.79
C TYR A 65 12.26 20.71 33.04
N SER A 66 11.58 21.79 33.39
CA SER A 66 10.69 21.80 34.56
C SER A 66 9.47 20.87 34.38
N LEU A 67 8.92 20.77 33.17
CA LEU A 67 7.82 19.85 32.85
C LEU A 67 8.25 18.38 32.76
N ALA A 68 9.54 18.13 32.49
CA ALA A 68 10.13 16.81 32.41
C ALA A 68 10.59 16.28 33.79
N GLN A 69 10.71 17.14 34.81
CA GLN A 69 11.08 16.69 36.15
C GLN A 69 9.94 15.89 36.81
N PRO A 70 10.28 14.81 37.54
CA PRO A 70 9.30 14.02 38.29
C PRO A 70 8.71 14.85 39.43
N SER A 71 7.41 14.70 39.68
CA SER A 71 6.76 15.35 40.83
C SER A 71 7.29 14.78 42.15
N ALA A 72 7.23 15.54 43.23
CA ALA A 72 7.65 15.10 44.57
C ALA A 72 7.02 13.78 45.04
N ASP A 73 5.82 13.44 44.55
CA ASP A 73 5.10 12.19 44.83
C ASP A 73 5.57 10.98 44.00
N GLY A 74 6.63 11.11 43.19
CA GLY A 74 7.12 10.04 42.31
C GLY A 74 6.19 9.73 41.12
N SER A 75 5.15 10.56 40.91
CA SER A 75 4.27 10.44 39.75
C SER A 75 4.96 10.86 38.44
N LYS A 76 4.53 10.27 37.32
CA LYS A 76 5.10 10.52 35.99
C LYS A 76 5.10 12.03 35.67
N PRO A 77 6.18 12.56 35.06
CA PRO A 77 6.28 13.96 34.70
C PRO A 77 5.13 14.41 33.78
N ALA A 78 4.75 15.68 33.88
CA ALA A 78 3.61 16.24 33.13
C ALA A 78 3.78 16.09 31.61
N LEU A 79 5.02 16.22 31.13
CA LEU A 79 5.36 16.02 29.73
C LEU A 79 5.12 14.57 29.28
N GLU A 80 5.46 13.58 30.10
CA GLU A 80 5.20 12.16 29.80
C GLU A 80 3.71 11.86 29.79
N ARG A 81 2.92 12.43 30.72
CA ARG A 81 1.46 12.30 30.72
C ARG A 81 0.84 12.86 29.44
N LEU A 82 1.33 14.01 28.97
CA LEU A 82 0.90 14.60 27.72
C LEU A 82 1.26 13.71 26.52
N ILE A 83 2.50 13.23 26.43
CA ILE A 83 2.91 12.29 25.37
C ILE A 83 2.04 11.02 25.41
N ASN A 84 1.80 10.48 26.60
CA ASN A 84 1.03 9.25 26.76
C ASN A 84 -0.44 9.43 26.36
N SER A 85 -1.00 10.64 26.45
CA SER A 85 -2.35 10.92 25.93
C SER A 85 -2.46 10.72 24.41
N TYR A 86 -1.36 10.85 23.67
CA TYR A 86 -1.29 10.61 22.23
C TYR A 86 -0.90 9.18 21.85
N SER A 87 -0.58 8.31 22.83
CA SER A 87 -0.19 6.91 22.58
C SER A 87 -1.24 6.14 21.75
N HIS A 88 -2.53 6.42 21.97
CA HIS A 88 -3.63 5.83 21.18
C HIS A 88 -3.49 6.04 19.67
N LEU A 89 -2.88 7.15 19.23
CA LEU A 89 -2.63 7.36 17.79
C LEU A 89 -1.67 6.30 17.23
N GLN A 90 -0.65 5.90 18.00
CA GLN A 90 0.28 4.85 17.59
C GLN A 90 -0.46 3.51 17.41
N ASP A 91 -1.38 3.17 18.30
CA ASP A 91 -2.21 1.98 18.19
C ASP A 91 -3.09 2.02 16.94
N THR A 92 -3.70 3.17 16.63
CA THR A 92 -4.53 3.31 15.42
C THR A 92 -3.69 3.17 14.14
N PHE A 93 -2.48 3.72 14.11
CA PHE A 93 -1.59 3.57 12.97
C PHE A 93 -1.07 2.14 12.84
N ALA A 94 -0.73 1.49 13.96
CA ALA A 94 -0.33 0.09 13.99
C ALA A 94 -1.45 -0.84 13.49
N ALA A 95 -2.70 -0.60 13.93
CA ALA A 95 -3.87 -1.35 13.48
C ALA A 95 -4.12 -1.19 11.97
N ARG A 96 -4.02 0.04 11.45
CA ARG A 96 -4.15 0.31 10.01
C ARG A 96 -3.03 -0.36 9.20
N ASN A 97 -1.79 -0.27 9.67
CA ASN A 97 -0.65 -0.91 9.03
C ASN A 97 -0.81 -2.43 8.99
N LYS A 98 -1.26 -3.03 10.10
CA LYS A 98 -1.53 -4.47 10.19
C LYS A 98 -2.62 -4.91 9.21
N LEU A 99 -3.69 -4.13 9.06
CA LEU A 99 -4.75 -4.42 8.08
C LEU A 99 -4.18 -4.35 6.66
N HIS A 100 -3.41 -3.32 6.36
CA HIS A 100 -2.80 -3.14 5.05
C HIS A 100 -1.81 -4.27 4.70
N THR A 101 -0.97 -4.69 5.64
CA THR A 101 -0.05 -5.81 5.43
C THR A 101 -0.81 -7.12 5.22
N ALA A 102 -1.85 -7.39 6.02
CA ALA A 102 -2.68 -8.58 5.85
C ALA A 102 -3.38 -8.60 4.48
N ALA A 103 -3.89 -7.45 4.02
CA ALA A 103 -4.50 -7.34 2.69
C ALA A 103 -3.48 -7.60 1.56
N ILE A 104 -2.25 -7.11 1.69
CA ILE A 104 -1.18 -7.38 0.72
C ILE A 104 -0.79 -8.85 0.72
N GLU A 105 -0.66 -9.47 1.90
CA GLU A 105 -0.33 -10.88 2.03
C GLU A 105 -1.39 -11.77 1.39
N GLN A 106 -2.66 -11.48 1.65
CA GLN A 106 -3.78 -12.18 1.00
C GLN A 106 -3.77 -11.97 -0.52
N ALA A 107 -3.61 -10.73 -0.99
CA ALA A 107 -3.54 -10.47 -2.43
C ALA A 107 -2.34 -11.16 -3.10
N ALA A 108 -1.21 -11.27 -2.41
CA ALA A 108 -0.04 -12.00 -2.90
C ALA A 108 -0.29 -13.51 -2.95
N PHE A 109 -0.95 -14.06 -1.93
CA PHE A 109 -1.38 -15.46 -1.90
C PHE A 109 -2.33 -15.77 -3.06
N ASP A 110 -3.38 -14.97 -3.23
CA ASP A 110 -4.38 -15.13 -4.28
C ASP A 110 -3.73 -15.03 -5.67
N ARG A 111 -2.83 -14.04 -5.86
CA ARG A 111 -2.08 -13.91 -7.11
C ARG A 111 -1.25 -15.16 -7.39
N ASN A 112 -0.56 -15.70 -6.38
CA ASN A 112 0.23 -16.91 -6.56
C ASN A 112 -0.67 -18.10 -6.92
N LEU A 113 -1.82 -18.25 -6.26
CA LEU A 113 -2.82 -19.27 -6.57
C LEU A 113 -3.26 -19.18 -8.03
N PHE A 114 -3.74 -18.02 -8.49
CA PHE A 114 -4.21 -17.84 -9.87
C PHE A 114 -3.11 -17.87 -10.93
N GLN A 115 -1.87 -17.56 -10.57
CA GLN A 115 -0.73 -17.66 -11.49
C GLN A 115 -0.25 -19.11 -11.65
N SER A 116 -0.31 -19.90 -10.58
CA SER A 116 0.09 -21.31 -10.60
C SER A 116 -0.96 -22.25 -11.16
N ASP A 117 -2.24 -21.86 -11.09
CA ASP A 117 -3.33 -22.70 -11.56
C ASP A 117 -3.43 -22.72 -13.09
N ARG A 118 -3.83 -23.88 -13.64
CA ARG A 118 -3.99 -24.06 -15.07
C ARG A 118 -5.26 -23.33 -15.50
N LYS A 119 -5.11 -22.22 -16.21
CA LYS A 119 -6.25 -21.45 -16.75
C LYS A 119 -7.19 -22.39 -17.52
N THR A 120 -8.49 -22.33 -17.22
CA THR A 120 -9.51 -22.98 -18.03
C THR A 120 -9.49 -22.37 -19.43
N GLU A 121 -9.21 -23.20 -20.43
CA GLU A 121 -9.27 -22.81 -21.83
C GLU A 121 -10.74 -22.63 -22.21
N HIS A 122 -11.16 -21.39 -22.42
CA HIS A 122 -12.50 -21.09 -22.92
C HIS A 122 -12.37 -20.72 -24.40
N VAL A 123 -13.01 -21.49 -25.26
CA VAL A 123 -13.13 -21.16 -26.68
C VAL A 123 -14.37 -20.27 -26.85
N ASN A 124 -14.18 -19.02 -27.28
CA ASN A 124 -15.31 -18.15 -27.60
C ASN A 124 -15.94 -18.62 -28.93
N LEU A 125 -17.09 -19.28 -28.82
CA LEU A 125 -17.84 -19.77 -29.97
C LEU A 125 -18.92 -18.75 -30.33
N ARG A 126 -18.97 -18.35 -31.60
CA ARG A 126 -19.97 -17.38 -32.09
C ARG A 126 -21.40 -17.95 -32.09
N PHE A 127 -21.55 -19.26 -32.22
CA PHE A 127 -22.84 -19.98 -32.24
C PHE A 127 -22.74 -21.29 -31.45
N PRO A 128 -22.96 -21.27 -30.12
CA PRO A 128 -22.87 -22.46 -29.28
C PRO A 128 -23.92 -23.52 -29.62
N GLU A 129 -25.08 -23.12 -30.16
CA GLU A 129 -26.14 -24.04 -30.59
C GLU A 129 -25.72 -25.02 -31.71
N THR A 130 -24.63 -24.75 -32.44
CA THR A 130 -24.12 -25.66 -33.48
C THR A 130 -23.72 -27.03 -32.92
N PHE A 131 -23.33 -27.10 -31.65
CA PHE A 131 -22.98 -28.38 -31.02
C PHE A 131 -24.21 -29.24 -30.72
N ASN A 132 -25.39 -28.62 -30.61
CA ASN A 132 -26.66 -29.29 -30.43
C ASN A 132 -27.27 -29.74 -31.77
N THR A 133 -26.68 -29.36 -32.92
CA THR A 133 -27.16 -29.76 -34.24
C THR A 133 -26.20 -30.78 -34.86
N GLY A 134 -26.66 -32.02 -35.02
CA GLY A 134 -25.90 -33.10 -35.65
C GLY A 134 -26.00 -33.09 -37.18
N SER A 135 -25.19 -33.93 -37.86
CA SER A 135 -25.34 -34.16 -39.30
C SER A 135 -26.74 -34.69 -39.62
N PRO A 136 -27.46 -34.14 -40.62
CA PRO A 136 -28.77 -34.65 -41.03
C PRO A 136 -28.72 -36.06 -41.66
N HIS A 137 -27.55 -36.51 -42.10
CA HIS A 137 -27.39 -37.74 -42.86
C HIS A 137 -26.30 -38.64 -42.26
N ASN A 138 -26.48 -39.95 -42.43
CA ASN A 138 -25.53 -41.00 -42.04
C ASN A 138 -25.14 -41.00 -40.56
N VAL A 139 -26.12 -40.85 -39.66
CA VAL A 139 -25.91 -40.91 -38.20
C VAL A 139 -26.22 -42.32 -37.70
N ILE A 140 -25.30 -42.91 -36.94
CA ILE A 140 -25.48 -44.21 -36.28
C ILE A 140 -26.60 -44.08 -35.25
N ALA A 141 -27.51 -45.06 -35.18
CA ALA A 141 -28.58 -45.10 -34.19
C ALA A 141 -28.02 -44.90 -32.76
N GLY A 142 -28.56 -43.92 -32.03
CA GLY A 142 -28.08 -43.55 -30.68
C GLY A 142 -27.03 -42.45 -30.63
N GLN A 143 -26.49 -42.00 -31.78
CA GLN A 143 -25.55 -40.86 -31.88
C GLN A 143 -26.20 -39.60 -32.46
N GLY A 144 -27.49 -39.39 -32.16
CA GLY A 144 -28.22 -38.17 -32.55
C GLY A 144 -27.61 -36.89 -31.95
N PRO A 145 -28.13 -35.71 -32.33
CA PRO A 145 -27.71 -34.42 -31.77
C PRO A 145 -27.62 -34.50 -30.24
N ARG A 146 -26.41 -34.31 -29.71
CA ARG A 146 -26.16 -34.37 -28.28
C ARG A 146 -26.32 -32.97 -27.72
N ASP A 147 -27.30 -32.85 -26.83
CA ASP A 147 -27.53 -31.63 -26.08
C ASP A 147 -26.37 -31.39 -25.10
N ILE A 148 -25.65 -30.28 -25.31
CA ILE A 148 -24.54 -29.82 -24.47
C ILE A 148 -25.02 -29.56 -23.04
N GLU A 149 -26.30 -29.22 -22.82
CA GLU A 149 -26.84 -28.97 -21.47
C GLU A 149 -26.72 -30.23 -20.59
N LYS A 150 -26.93 -31.42 -21.16
CA LYS A 150 -26.76 -32.69 -20.43
C LYS A 150 -25.30 -32.96 -20.07
N LEU A 151 -24.37 -32.55 -20.93
CA LEU A 151 -22.94 -32.67 -20.66
C LEU A 151 -22.52 -31.73 -19.53
N VAL A 152 -22.99 -30.48 -19.58
CA VAL A 152 -22.75 -29.48 -18.53
C VAL A 152 -23.28 -29.98 -17.19
N ALA A 153 -24.55 -30.42 -17.15
CA ALA A 153 -25.17 -30.93 -15.93
C ALA A 153 -24.41 -32.13 -15.32
N HIS A 154 -23.90 -33.04 -16.15
CA HIS A 154 -23.09 -34.17 -15.68
C HIS A 154 -21.77 -33.72 -15.03
N TYR A 155 -21.04 -32.79 -15.65
CA TYR A 155 -19.79 -32.29 -15.08
C TYR A 155 -20.01 -31.40 -13.85
N GLU A 156 -21.09 -30.63 -13.81
CA GLU A 156 -21.49 -29.88 -12.61
C GLU A 156 -21.75 -30.83 -11.43
N GLN A 157 -22.49 -31.92 -11.65
CA GLN A 157 -22.73 -32.93 -10.62
C GLN A 157 -21.43 -33.58 -10.14
N LEU A 158 -20.53 -33.95 -11.05
CA LEU A 158 -19.21 -34.50 -10.68
C LEU A 158 -18.38 -33.51 -9.86
N ASN A 159 -18.39 -32.22 -10.24
CA ASN A 159 -17.63 -31.20 -9.55
C ASN A 159 -18.19 -30.93 -8.15
N ASN A 160 -19.52 -30.83 -8.02
CA ASN A 160 -20.19 -30.66 -6.73
C ASN A 160 -19.89 -31.84 -5.79
N ALA A 161 -19.99 -33.08 -6.29
CA ALA A 161 -19.66 -34.26 -5.51
C ALA A 161 -18.17 -34.30 -5.08
N ALA A 162 -17.26 -33.78 -5.91
CA ALA A 162 -15.85 -33.67 -5.54
C ALA A 162 -15.61 -32.60 -4.47
N GLU A 163 -16.29 -31.45 -4.55
CA GLU A 163 -16.23 -30.39 -3.54
C GLU A 163 -16.80 -30.85 -2.19
N GLU A 164 -17.94 -31.55 -2.18
CA GLU A 164 -18.51 -32.14 -0.97
C GLU A 164 -17.51 -33.06 -0.28
N LYS A 165 -16.82 -33.93 -1.03
CA LYS A 165 -15.77 -34.81 -0.49
C LYS A 165 -14.61 -34.03 0.12
N LYS A 166 -14.15 -32.94 -0.52
CA LYS A 166 -13.08 -32.08 0.01
C LYS A 166 -13.49 -31.37 1.30
N VAL A 167 -14.74 -30.89 1.37
CA VAL A 167 -15.29 -30.24 2.57
C VAL A 167 -15.36 -31.22 3.73
N LEU A 168 -15.90 -32.42 3.49
CA LEU A 168 -15.94 -33.49 4.50
C LEU A 168 -14.54 -33.88 4.97
N ALA A 169 -13.58 -34.04 4.06
CA ALA A 169 -12.19 -34.35 4.40
C ALA A 169 -11.46 -33.24 5.16
N ARG A 170 -11.92 -31.98 5.08
CA ARG A 170 -11.38 -30.85 5.84
C ARG A 170 -12.01 -30.72 7.23
N GLN A 171 -13.20 -31.28 7.44
CA GLN A 171 -13.92 -31.24 8.71
C GLN A 171 -13.59 -32.43 9.63
N ALA A 172 -13.05 -33.52 9.08
CA ALA A 172 -12.51 -34.66 9.82
C ALA A 172 -11.06 -34.39 10.28
#